data_AF-A0AAD1XTT1-F1
#
_entry.id   AF-A0AAD1XTT1-F1
#
_cell.length_a   1.000
_cell.length_b   1.000
_cell.length_c   1.000
_cell.angle_alpha   90.00
_cell.angle_beta   90.00
_cell.angle_gamma   90.00
#
_symmetry.space_group_name_H-M   'P 1'
#
loop_
_entity.id
_entity.type
_entity.pdbx_description
1 polymer ?
#
loop_
_entity_poly.entity_id
_entity_poly.type
_entity_poly.pdbx_seq_one_letter_code
_entity_poly.pdbx_strand_id
1 'polypeptide(L)'
;MEAGKGEQSAEFSVCIICFESYGDLYQTNCCSKTLCKECHTSIPTPECPNCRLLNYSISKIELQNQSESAQEGEESPEPSQEKEKGEIDKHQEVIIEVGLKMKNFKGKRATMSSNGKFYCRGKLDKKCKCCNIVCGPKQGCNCNACTELDRKYRNLGPEYKVNKLGKPSKFDMEAGKYFCEYTTEHDSQLKVCNKDSGYQCADCIPL
;
A
#
# COMPACT_ATOMS: atom_id res chain seq x y z
N MET A 1 -1.65 -40.43 -36.77
CA MET A 1 -1.65 -39.05 -36.25
C MET A 1 -1.51 -39.16 -34.75
N GLU A 2 -0.27 -39.16 -34.25
CA GLU A 2 0.01 -39.27 -32.82
C GLU A 2 0.05 -37.88 -32.19
N ALA A 3 -0.74 -37.70 -31.12
CA ALA A 3 -0.82 -36.47 -30.37
C ALA A 3 0.43 -36.33 -29.48
N GLY A 4 1.26 -35.32 -29.78
CA GLY A 4 2.41 -34.96 -28.95
C GLY A 4 1.95 -34.50 -27.57
N LYS A 5 2.36 -35.22 -26.52
CA LYS A 5 2.22 -34.79 -25.13
C LYS A 5 3.22 -33.65 -24.92
N GLY A 6 2.72 -32.44 -24.71
CA GLY A 6 3.57 -31.29 -24.35
C GLY A 6 4.12 -31.47 -22.94
N GLU A 7 5.44 -31.55 -22.82
CA GLU A 7 6.15 -31.38 -21.55
C GLU A 7 5.85 -29.97 -21.01
N GLN A 8 5.12 -29.91 -19.90
CA GLN A 8 5.00 -28.68 -19.12
C GLN A 8 6.32 -28.51 -18.37
N SER A 9 7.16 -27.59 -18.86
CA SER A 9 8.38 -27.19 -18.15
C SER A 9 7.98 -26.48 -16.87
N ALA A 10 8.39 -27.05 -15.72
CA ALA A 10 8.24 -26.41 -14.44
C ALA A 10 8.99 -25.08 -14.48
N GLU A 11 8.26 -23.96 -14.41
CA GLU A 11 8.83 -22.63 -14.43
C GLU A 11 9.53 -22.38 -13.09
N PHE A 12 10.85 -22.58 -13.06
CA PHE A 12 11.64 -22.36 -11.86
C PHE A 12 11.53 -20.90 -11.43
N SER A 13 10.94 -20.68 -10.26
CA SER A 13 10.90 -19.35 -9.65
C SER A 13 12.31 -18.99 -9.17
N VAL A 14 12.83 -17.84 -9.60
CA VAL A 14 14.15 -17.29 -9.18
C VAL A 14 13.98 -15.96 -8.49
N CYS A 15 14.90 -15.59 -7.60
CA CYS A 15 14.86 -14.26 -6.99
C CYS A 15 15.17 -13.17 -8.03
N ILE A 16 14.36 -12.11 -8.12
CA ILE A 16 14.59 -11.01 -9.08
C ILE A 16 15.79 -10.11 -8.77
N ILE A 17 16.44 -10.27 -7.62
CA ILE A 17 17.59 -9.46 -7.21
C ILE A 17 18.91 -10.21 -7.45
N CYS A 18 19.06 -11.41 -6.87
CA CYS A 18 20.28 -12.20 -7.00
C CYS A 18 20.24 -13.25 -8.12
N PHE A 19 19.09 -13.49 -8.74
CA PHE A 19 18.89 -14.48 -9.80
C PHE A 19 19.18 -15.94 -9.40
N GLU A 20 19.26 -16.22 -8.09
CA GLU A 20 19.43 -17.57 -7.54
C GLU A 20 18.08 -18.24 -7.28
N SER A 21 18.06 -19.58 -7.33
CA SER A 21 16.93 -20.41 -6.94
C SER A 21 17.01 -20.75 -5.44
N TYR A 22 15.88 -20.65 -4.75
CA TYR A 22 15.79 -20.94 -3.32
C TYR A 22 14.57 -21.81 -3.03
N GLY A 23 14.65 -22.62 -1.97
CA GLY A 23 13.49 -23.36 -1.46
C GLY A 23 12.46 -22.47 -0.76
N ASP A 24 12.89 -21.32 -0.24
CA ASP A 24 12.04 -20.34 0.45
C ASP A 24 11.99 -19.02 -0.33
N LEU A 25 11.09 -18.95 -1.31
CA LEU A 25 10.78 -17.73 -2.04
C LEU A 25 9.54 -17.04 -1.49
N TYR A 26 9.57 -15.72 -1.58
CA TYR A 26 8.46 -14.84 -1.23
C TYR A 26 7.97 -14.11 -2.46
N GLN A 27 6.65 -14.01 -2.63
CA GLN A 27 6.04 -13.28 -3.71
C GLN A 27 5.61 -11.88 -3.23
N THR A 28 5.96 -10.85 -3.99
CA THR A 28 5.45 -9.49 -3.75
C THR A 28 3.97 -9.44 -4.07
N ASN A 29 3.14 -8.93 -3.15
CA ASN A 29 1.69 -8.84 -3.37
C ASN A 29 1.32 -7.77 -4.41
N CYS A 30 2.23 -6.85 -4.72
CA CYS A 30 1.99 -5.75 -5.64
C CYS A 30 2.24 -6.06 -7.12
N CYS A 31 3.12 -7.02 -7.44
CA CYS A 31 3.49 -7.32 -8.83
C CYS A 31 3.88 -8.78 -9.06
N SER A 32 3.59 -9.65 -8.10
CA SER A 32 3.81 -11.10 -8.16
C SER A 32 5.25 -11.53 -8.46
N LYS A 33 6.24 -10.66 -8.23
CA LYS A 33 7.66 -10.99 -8.38
C LYS A 33 8.21 -11.68 -7.14
N THR A 34 9.20 -12.52 -7.36
CA THR A 34 9.78 -13.41 -6.35
C THR A 34 11.06 -12.86 -5.76
N LEU A 35 11.18 -12.88 -4.45
CA LEU A 35 12.33 -12.44 -3.68
C LEU A 35 12.77 -13.56 -2.72
N CYS A 36 14.07 -13.77 -2.56
CA CYS A 36 14.57 -14.53 -1.42
C CYS A 36 14.52 -13.67 -0.15
N LYS A 37 14.61 -14.33 1.00
CA LYS A 37 14.55 -13.69 2.31
C LYS A 37 15.66 -12.66 2.50
N GLU A 38 16.88 -13.05 2.13
CA GLU A 38 18.10 -12.25 2.29
C GLU A 38 18.00 -10.96 1.49
N CYS A 39 17.65 -11.06 0.20
CA CYS A 39 17.47 -9.91 -0.67
C CYS A 39 16.34 -9.01 -0.18
N HIS A 40 15.22 -9.54 0.30
CA HIS A 40 14.15 -8.72 0.87
C HIS A 40 14.63 -7.91 2.09
N THR A 41 15.31 -8.56 3.04
CA THR A 41 15.82 -7.89 4.25
C THR A 41 16.93 -6.87 3.98
N SER A 42 17.61 -6.98 2.84
CA SER A 42 18.70 -6.09 2.45
C SER A 42 18.22 -4.82 1.73
N ILE A 43 16.93 -4.69 1.40
CA ILE A 43 16.42 -3.52 0.70
C ILE A 43 16.37 -2.32 1.67
N PRO A 44 17.09 -1.22 1.38
CA PRO A 44 17.19 -0.09 2.31
C PRO A 44 15.95 0.81 2.30
N THR A 45 15.08 0.67 1.30
CA THR A 45 13.88 1.50 1.12
C THR A 45 12.61 0.68 1.31
N PRO A 46 11.48 1.30 1.70
CA PRO A 46 10.20 0.61 1.77
C PRO A 46 9.56 0.41 0.39
N GLU A 47 10.28 0.62 -0.71
CA GLU A 47 9.75 0.50 -2.07
C GLU A 47 9.95 -0.91 -2.61
N CYS A 48 8.95 -1.43 -3.33
CA CYS A 48 9.11 -2.68 -4.06
C CYS A 48 10.27 -2.57 -5.04
N PRO A 49 11.24 -3.50 -5.04
CA PRO A 49 12.40 -3.42 -5.92
C PRO A 49 12.05 -3.52 -7.41
N ASN A 50 10.86 -4.06 -7.73
CA ASN A 50 10.37 -4.19 -9.11
C ASN A 50 9.49 -3.00 -9.55
N CYS A 51 8.38 -2.75 -8.86
CA CYS A 51 7.39 -1.75 -9.30
C CYS A 51 7.42 -0.43 -8.52
N ARG A 52 8.32 -0.29 -7.54
CA ARG A 52 8.47 0.89 -6.67
C ARG A 52 7.23 1.26 -5.85
N LEU A 53 6.31 0.32 -5.63
CA LEU A 53 5.20 0.54 -4.70
C LEU A 53 5.74 0.72 -3.28
N LEU A 54 5.39 1.83 -2.63
CA LEU A 54 5.75 2.11 -1.24
C LEU A 54 5.04 1.16 -0.27
N ASN A 55 5.77 0.72 0.76
CA ASN A 55 5.33 -0.20 1.82
C ASN A 55 4.72 -1.49 1.27
N TYR A 56 5.34 -2.07 0.24
CA TYR A 56 4.88 -3.32 -0.34
C TYR A 56 4.93 -4.47 0.68
N SER A 57 4.01 -5.42 0.55
CA SER A 57 3.98 -6.65 1.35
C SER A 57 4.40 -7.86 0.51
N ILE A 58 4.87 -8.90 1.20
CA ILE A 58 5.28 -10.17 0.60
C ILE A 58 4.51 -11.33 1.27
N SER A 59 4.31 -12.41 0.53
CA SER A 59 3.71 -13.66 1.00
C SER A 59 4.64 -14.83 0.70
N LYS A 60 4.76 -15.79 1.63
CA LYS A 60 5.58 -16.99 1.40
C LYS A 60 4.91 -17.84 0.30
N ILE A 61 5.68 -18.34 -0.66
CA ILE A 61 5.19 -19.30 -1.64
C ILE A 61 5.22 -20.68 -0.98
N GLU A 62 4.05 -21.26 -0.72
CA GLU A 62 3.95 -22.66 -0.37
C GLU A 62 4.09 -23.48 -1.65
N LEU A 63 5.24 -24.13 -1.82
CA LEU A 63 5.39 -25.17 -2.83
C LEU A 63 4.38 -26.26 -2.48
N GLN A 64 3.28 -26.33 -3.21
CA GLN A 64 2.38 -27.47 -3.16
C GLN A 64 3.17 -28.66 -3.69
N ASN A 65 3.80 -29.40 -2.77
CA ASN A 65 4.35 -30.70 -3.06
C ASN A 65 3.18 -31.58 -3.49
N GLN A 66 3.02 -31.75 -4.79
CA GLN A 66 2.21 -32.83 -5.36
C GLN A 66 2.96 -34.14 -5.13
N SER A 67 3.08 -34.55 -3.87
CA SER A 67 3.31 -35.95 -3.53
C SER A 67 1.95 -36.61 -3.53
N GLU A 68 1.49 -37.03 -4.72
CA GLU A 68 0.40 -38.00 -4.86
C GLU A 68 0.86 -39.31 -4.22
N SER A 69 0.55 -39.47 -2.94
CA SER A 69 0.43 -40.77 -2.32
C SER A 69 -0.82 -41.45 -2.87
N ALA A 70 -0.62 -42.59 -3.52
CA ALA A 70 -1.67 -43.54 -3.85
C ALA A 70 -2.56 -43.81 -2.63
N GLN A 71 -3.88 -43.72 -2.80
CA GLN A 71 -4.84 -44.38 -1.93
C GLN A 71 -5.93 -45.05 -2.78
N GLU A 72 -5.90 -46.38 -2.69
CA GLU A 72 -7.06 -47.25 -2.85
C GLU A 72 -8.18 -46.79 -1.89
N GLY A 73 -9.43 -46.91 -2.34
CA GLY A 73 -10.58 -46.35 -1.68
C GLY A 73 -10.99 -47.04 -0.38
N GLU A 74 -11.92 -46.41 0.34
CA GLU A 74 -13.03 -47.06 1.04
C GLU A 74 -14.00 -46.00 1.60
N GLU A 75 -15.17 -46.49 2.03
CA GLU A 75 -16.50 -45.87 2.04
C GLU A 75 -16.76 -44.69 2.98
N SER A 76 -17.75 -43.90 2.56
CA SER A 76 -18.50 -42.92 3.35
C SER A 76 -19.14 -43.51 4.62
N PRO A 77 -19.22 -42.67 5.67
CA PRO A 77 -20.49 -42.52 6.39
C PRO A 77 -20.96 -41.06 6.44
N GLU A 78 -22.28 -40.88 6.28
CA GLU A 78 -23.01 -39.62 6.45
C GLU A 78 -22.86 -39.05 7.88
N PRO A 79 -22.70 -37.72 8.04
CA PRO A 79 -22.92 -37.06 9.31
C PRO A 79 -24.31 -36.41 9.40
N SER A 80 -25.01 -36.81 10.46
CA SER A 80 -26.24 -36.23 10.97
C SER A 80 -26.04 -34.78 11.44
N GLN A 81 -27.09 -33.98 11.24
CA GLN A 81 -27.14 -32.55 11.50
C GLN A 81 -27.43 -32.25 12.98
N GLU A 82 -26.46 -31.71 13.71
CA GLU A 82 -26.70 -31.01 14.98
C GLU A 82 -26.42 -29.51 14.84
N LYS A 83 -27.43 -28.71 15.19
CA LYS A 83 -27.42 -27.24 15.18
C LYS A 83 -26.76 -26.71 16.45
N GLU A 84 -25.48 -26.38 16.40
CA GLU A 84 -24.85 -25.52 17.41
C GLU A 84 -25.05 -24.04 17.06
N LYS A 85 -25.69 -23.31 17.98
CA LYS A 85 -25.70 -21.84 18.00
C LYS A 85 -24.34 -21.36 18.48
N GLY A 86 -23.42 -21.12 17.54
CA GLY A 86 -22.14 -20.47 17.80
C GLY A 86 -22.34 -19.02 18.24
N GLU A 87 -21.93 -18.74 19.47
CA GLU A 87 -21.72 -17.41 20.03
C GLU A 87 -20.60 -16.72 19.22
N ILE A 88 -20.92 -15.59 18.58
CA ILE A 88 -19.96 -14.85 17.74
C ILE A 88 -18.95 -14.21 18.66
N ASP A 89 -17.84 -14.91 18.84
CA ASP A 89 -16.66 -14.45 19.55
C ASP A 89 -16.20 -13.13 18.91
N LYS A 90 -16.15 -12.07 19.73
CA LYS A 90 -15.69 -10.75 19.31
C LYS A 90 -14.19 -10.83 19.12
N HIS A 91 -13.77 -11.32 17.96
CA HIS A 91 -12.42 -11.14 17.45
C HIS A 91 -12.17 -9.63 17.32
N GLN A 92 -11.67 -9.04 18.40
CA GLN A 92 -11.12 -7.70 18.42
C GLN A 92 -9.83 -7.81 17.60
N GLU A 93 -9.93 -7.55 16.29
CA GLU A 93 -8.75 -7.41 15.43
C GLU A 93 -7.85 -6.34 16.06
N VAL A 94 -6.80 -6.81 16.70
CA VAL A 94 -5.69 -5.96 17.13
C VAL A 94 -4.93 -5.61 15.86
N ILE A 95 -5.42 -4.61 15.13
CA ILE A 95 -4.68 -3.98 14.05
C ILE A 95 -3.48 -3.28 14.72
N ILE A 96 -2.35 -3.98 14.79
CA ILE A 96 -1.08 -3.39 15.18
C ILE A 96 -0.71 -2.44 14.04
N GLU A 97 -1.13 -1.17 14.14
CA GLU A 97 -0.66 -0.11 13.24
C GLU A 97 0.85 0.09 13.50
N VAL A 98 1.69 -0.73 12.84
CA VAL A 98 3.14 -0.54 12.76
C VAL A 98 3.45 0.60 11.78
N GLY A 99 2.78 1.74 11.94
CA GLY A 99 3.03 2.92 11.14
C GLY A 99 4.41 3.50 11.47
N LEU A 100 5.20 3.82 10.45
CA LEU A 100 6.48 4.52 10.59
C LEU A 100 6.29 5.80 11.44
N LYS A 101 7.15 5.99 12.45
CA LYS A 101 7.09 7.15 13.36
C LYS A 101 8.30 8.05 13.16
N MET A 102 8.07 9.34 12.97
CA MET A 102 9.12 10.36 12.81
C MET A 102 8.77 11.63 13.57
N LYS A 103 9.77 12.45 13.91
CA LYS A 103 9.53 13.78 14.49
C LYS A 103 9.36 14.81 13.37
N ASN A 104 8.31 15.63 13.45
CA ASN A 104 8.17 16.79 12.57
C ASN A 104 9.04 17.98 13.05
N PHE A 105 9.06 19.08 12.30
CA PHE A 105 9.90 20.24 12.66
C PHE A 105 9.48 20.94 13.97
N LYS A 106 8.26 20.68 14.48
CA LYS A 106 7.79 21.14 15.79
C LYS A 106 8.17 20.18 16.92
N GLY A 107 8.99 19.17 16.65
CA GLY A 107 9.41 18.14 17.61
C GLY A 107 8.32 17.12 17.98
N LYS A 108 7.11 17.22 17.40
CA LYS A 108 6.02 16.29 17.68
C LYS A 108 6.23 14.99 16.94
N ARG A 109 5.98 13.86 17.62
CA ARG A 109 5.97 12.54 17.01
C ARG A 109 4.76 12.42 16.09
N ALA A 110 5.00 12.10 14.83
CA ALA A 110 4.00 11.86 13.80
C ALA A 110 4.10 10.42 13.31
N THR A 111 2.95 9.81 13.02
CA THR A 111 2.85 8.45 12.50
C THR A 111 2.36 8.49 11.06
N MET A 112 2.97 7.70 10.18
CA MET A 112 2.51 7.50 8.82
C MET A 112 1.20 6.69 8.83
N SER A 113 0.15 7.24 8.19
CA SER A 113 -1.14 6.57 8.01
C SER A 113 -1.14 5.70 6.75
N SER A 114 -2.21 4.92 6.56
CA SER A 114 -2.47 4.13 5.35
C SER A 114 -2.44 4.92 4.03
N ASN A 115 -2.80 6.22 4.04
CA ASN A 115 -2.64 7.09 2.86
C ASN A 115 -1.20 7.62 2.70
N GLY A 116 -0.21 7.06 3.39
CA GLY A 116 1.20 7.45 3.31
C GLY A 116 1.54 8.80 3.95
N LYS A 117 0.59 9.52 4.55
CA LYS A 117 0.85 10.84 5.16
C LYS A 117 1.16 10.73 6.64
N PHE A 118 1.99 11.64 7.16
CA PHE A 118 2.30 11.73 8.57
C PHE A 118 1.25 12.53 9.34
N TYR A 119 0.86 12.10 10.54
CA TYR A 119 -0.04 12.86 11.40
C TYR A 119 0.43 12.84 12.84
N CYS A 120 0.42 14.02 13.50
CA CYS A 120 0.87 14.16 14.89
C CYS A 120 -0.27 14.15 15.93
N ARG A 121 -1.54 14.10 15.49
CA ARG A 121 -2.73 14.13 16.37
C ARG A 121 -2.85 15.39 17.26
N GLY A 122 -2.05 16.43 16.99
CA GLY A 122 -2.12 17.72 17.68
C GLY A 122 -3.07 18.70 17.00
N LYS A 123 -3.32 19.85 17.64
CA LYS A 123 -4.09 20.96 17.08
C LYS A 123 -3.48 21.48 15.77
N LEU A 124 -4.31 21.75 14.78
CA LEU A 124 -3.92 22.35 13.51
C LEU A 124 -3.46 23.80 13.70
N ASP A 125 -2.44 24.16 12.93
CA ASP A 125 -1.87 25.50 12.83
C ASP A 125 -2.40 26.25 11.60
N LYS A 126 -3.50 25.77 11.02
CA LYS A 126 -4.18 26.38 9.88
C LYS A 126 -5.69 26.38 10.10
N LYS A 127 -6.35 27.41 9.55
CA LYS A 127 -7.81 27.53 9.57
C LYS A 127 -8.39 26.70 8.42
N CYS A 128 -8.78 25.45 8.65
CA CYS A 128 -9.66 24.73 7.71
C CYS A 128 -11.08 24.65 8.28
N LYS A 129 -12.07 24.80 7.39
CA LYS A 129 -13.51 24.65 7.70
C LYS A 129 -14.00 23.20 7.59
N CYS A 130 -13.09 22.30 7.22
CA CYS A 130 -13.34 20.95 6.77
C CYS A 130 -13.07 19.87 7.83
N CYS A 131 -12.59 20.23 9.03
CA CYS A 131 -12.18 19.27 10.04
C CYS A 131 -12.29 19.80 11.46
N ASN A 132 -12.18 18.90 12.44
CA ASN A 132 -12.31 19.20 13.87
C ASN A 132 -11.05 19.83 14.48
N ILE A 133 -10.29 20.62 13.72
CA ILE A 133 -9.04 21.29 14.12
C ILE A 133 -7.92 20.36 14.67
N VAL A 134 -8.01 19.04 14.45
CA VAL A 134 -6.99 18.05 14.86
C VAL A 134 -6.28 17.46 13.64
N CYS A 135 -4.96 17.26 13.78
CA CYS A 135 -4.13 16.67 12.74
C CYS A 135 -4.26 15.14 12.69
N GLY A 136 -5.08 14.57 11.81
CA GLY A 136 -5.23 13.11 11.75
C GLY A 136 -6.03 12.60 10.54
N PRO A 137 -5.80 11.36 10.08
CA PRO A 137 -6.33 10.86 8.82
C PRO A 137 -7.87 10.74 8.78
N LYS A 138 -8.50 10.41 9.92
CA LYS A 138 -9.97 10.26 10.03
C LYS A 138 -10.68 11.56 10.38
N GLN A 139 -10.00 12.47 11.08
CA GLN A 139 -10.64 13.58 11.77
C GLN A 139 -10.15 14.96 11.31
N GLY A 140 -9.07 15.04 10.52
CA GLY A 140 -8.71 16.31 9.93
C GLY A 140 -7.52 16.39 9.01
N CYS A 141 -7.09 17.62 8.78
CA CYS A 141 -6.00 17.88 7.86
C CYS A 141 -4.66 17.43 8.41
N ASN A 142 -3.67 17.38 7.55
CA ASN A 142 -2.28 17.39 7.97
C ASN A 142 -1.89 18.83 8.40
N CYS A 143 -1.22 19.01 9.55
CA CYS A 143 -0.71 20.32 10.00
C CYS A 143 0.51 20.75 9.17
N ASN A 144 0.88 22.04 9.15
CA ASN A 144 2.01 22.50 8.34
C ASN A 144 3.31 21.74 8.68
N ALA A 145 3.50 21.38 9.95
CA ALA A 145 4.65 20.59 10.39
C ALA A 145 4.70 19.17 9.86
N CYS A 146 3.56 18.49 9.81
CA CYS A 146 3.50 17.16 9.22
C CYS A 146 3.54 17.22 7.68
N THR A 147 3.11 18.33 7.06
CA THR A 147 3.11 18.49 5.61
C THR A 147 4.56 18.64 5.13
N GLU A 148 5.36 19.41 5.87
CA GLU A 148 6.78 19.53 5.60
C GLU A 148 7.53 18.20 5.84
N LEU A 149 7.11 17.43 6.84
CA LEU A 149 7.63 16.08 7.06
C LEU A 149 7.31 15.14 5.90
N ASP A 150 6.09 15.18 5.37
CA ASP A 150 5.69 14.41 4.18
C ASP A 150 6.57 14.74 2.98
N ARG A 151 6.86 16.03 2.78
CA ARG A 151 7.71 16.55 1.70
C ARG A 151 9.15 16.06 1.84
N LYS A 152 9.73 16.21 3.03
CA LYS A 152 11.11 15.77 3.33
C LYS A 152 11.28 14.26 3.21
N TYR A 153 10.34 13.48 3.74
CA TYR A 153 10.37 12.02 3.67
C TYR A 153 10.39 11.50 2.23
N ARG A 154 9.71 12.21 1.32
CA ARG A 154 9.64 11.87 -0.11
C ARG A 154 10.70 12.57 -0.97
N ASN A 155 11.62 13.33 -0.34
CA ASN A 155 12.61 14.15 -1.04
C ASN A 155 12.00 15.09 -2.11
N LEU A 156 10.87 15.72 -1.79
CA LEU A 156 10.17 16.62 -2.71
C LEU A 156 10.66 18.07 -2.57
N GLY A 157 10.67 18.81 -3.69
CA GLY A 157 10.99 20.24 -3.74
C GLY A 157 9.96 21.12 -3.03
N PRO A 158 10.30 22.40 -2.72
CA PRO A 158 9.42 23.31 -1.96
C PRO A 158 8.09 23.64 -2.64
N GLU A 159 8.01 23.50 -3.97
CA GLU A 159 6.81 23.68 -4.77
C GLU A 159 5.81 22.52 -4.62
N TYR A 160 6.22 21.40 -4.01
CA TYR A 160 5.37 20.23 -3.85
C TYR A 160 4.70 20.16 -2.47
N LYS A 161 3.51 19.58 -2.46
CA LYS A 161 2.81 19.10 -1.26
C LYS A 161 2.33 17.67 -1.47
N VAL A 162 1.83 17.05 -0.42
CA VAL A 162 1.17 15.75 -0.49
C VAL A 162 -0.33 15.95 -0.30
N ASN A 163 -1.10 15.59 -1.33
CA ASN A 163 -2.55 15.80 -1.41
C ASN A 163 -3.32 14.88 -0.43
N LYS A 164 -4.66 14.89 -0.39
CA LYS A 164 -5.44 14.08 0.57
C LYS A 164 -5.24 12.56 0.42
N LEU A 165 -4.94 12.08 -0.78
CA LEU A 165 -4.69 10.66 -1.09
C LEU A 165 -3.24 10.21 -0.86
N GLY A 166 -2.36 11.10 -0.39
CA GLY A 166 -0.95 10.74 -0.21
C GLY A 166 -0.08 10.90 -1.45
N LYS A 167 -0.63 11.47 -2.54
CA LYS A 167 0.07 11.69 -3.79
C LYS A 167 0.78 13.05 -3.80
N PRO A 168 1.99 13.16 -4.37
CA PRO A 168 2.62 14.44 -4.61
C PRO A 168 1.72 15.33 -5.49
N SER A 169 1.66 16.61 -5.17
CA SER A 169 1.03 17.63 -5.99
C SER A 169 1.96 18.84 -6.11
N LYS A 170 2.13 19.35 -7.33
CA LYS A 170 3.00 20.48 -7.64
C LYS A 170 2.20 21.77 -7.68
N PHE A 171 2.73 22.83 -7.06
CA PHE A 171 2.17 24.17 -7.18
C PHE A 171 2.48 24.75 -8.56
N ASP A 172 1.43 25.17 -9.27
CA ASP A 172 1.55 25.97 -10.48
C ASP A 172 1.34 27.44 -10.12
N MET A 173 2.35 28.26 -10.42
CA MET A 173 2.36 29.68 -10.06
C MET A 173 1.35 30.51 -10.84
N GLU A 174 1.08 30.14 -12.10
CA GLU A 174 0.17 30.87 -12.99
C GLU A 174 -1.29 30.63 -12.58
N ALA A 175 -1.65 29.38 -12.35
CA ALA A 175 -2.99 28.99 -11.89
C ALA A 175 -3.23 29.27 -10.40
N GLY A 176 -2.16 29.45 -9.61
CA GLY A 176 -2.22 29.60 -8.15
C GLY A 176 -2.78 28.35 -7.45
N LYS A 177 -2.56 27.16 -8.02
CA LYS A 177 -3.20 25.89 -7.63
C LYS A 177 -2.19 24.75 -7.55
N TYR A 178 -2.56 23.69 -6.84
CA TYR A 178 -1.80 22.43 -6.83
C TYR A 178 -2.45 21.41 -7.76
N PHE A 179 -1.62 20.67 -8.49
CA PHE A 179 -2.05 19.60 -9.39
C PHE A 179 -1.26 18.32 -9.12
N CYS A 180 -1.89 17.14 -9.19
CA CYS A 180 -1.21 15.87 -8.93
C CYS A 180 -0.94 15.03 -10.18
N GLU A 181 -1.42 15.45 -11.35
CA GLU A 181 -1.24 14.75 -12.63
C GLU A 181 -1.83 13.33 -12.67
N TYR A 182 -2.66 12.96 -11.69
CA TYR A 182 -3.39 11.69 -11.69
C TYR A 182 -4.80 11.87 -12.25
N THR A 183 -5.26 10.83 -12.93
CA THR A 183 -6.68 10.65 -13.28
C THR A 183 -7.47 10.36 -12.01
N THR A 184 -8.59 11.04 -11.83
CA THR A 184 -9.48 10.80 -10.68
C THR A 184 -10.71 10.02 -11.10
N GLU A 185 -10.94 8.88 -10.45
CA GLU A 185 -12.11 8.02 -10.68
C GLU A 185 -13.41 8.61 -10.11
N HIS A 186 -13.31 9.66 -9.29
CA HIS A 186 -14.46 10.30 -8.66
C HIS A 186 -15.29 11.17 -9.61
N ASP A 187 -14.79 11.46 -10.81
CA ASP A 187 -15.56 12.14 -11.84
C ASP A 187 -16.03 11.14 -12.90
N SER A 188 -17.29 11.24 -13.29
CA SER A 188 -17.91 10.44 -14.36
C SER A 188 -17.21 10.59 -15.72
N GLN A 189 -16.34 11.59 -15.83
CA GLN A 189 -15.43 11.83 -16.93
C GLN A 189 -14.02 11.67 -16.37
N LEU A 190 -13.27 10.66 -16.81
CA LEU A 190 -11.87 10.44 -16.44
C LEU A 190 -11.03 11.70 -16.77
N LYS A 191 -10.93 12.62 -15.81
CA LYS A 191 -10.19 13.88 -15.94
C LYS A 191 -8.85 13.75 -15.21
N VAL A 192 -7.81 14.27 -15.85
CA VAL A 192 -6.48 14.36 -15.27
C VAL A 192 -6.38 15.67 -14.50
N CYS A 193 -5.96 15.61 -13.25
CA CYS A 193 -5.71 16.78 -12.42
C CYS A 193 -4.45 17.52 -12.90
N ASN A 194 -4.58 18.43 -13.86
CA ASN A 194 -3.49 19.22 -14.42
C ASN A 194 -3.97 20.60 -14.90
N LYS A 195 -3.01 21.49 -15.16
CA LYS A 195 -3.29 22.85 -15.62
C LYS A 195 -3.84 22.91 -17.04
N ASP A 196 -3.40 22.02 -17.93
CA ASP A 196 -3.73 22.05 -19.35
C ASP A 196 -5.23 21.76 -19.59
N SER A 197 -5.82 20.91 -18.75
CA SER A 197 -7.27 20.66 -18.73
C SER A 197 -8.06 21.70 -17.93
N GLY A 198 -7.39 22.57 -17.19
CA GLY A 198 -8.00 23.47 -16.20
C GLY A 198 -8.64 22.76 -14.99
N TYR A 199 -8.55 21.43 -14.90
CA TYR A 199 -9.20 20.63 -13.88
C TYR A 199 -8.28 20.41 -12.66
N GLN A 200 -8.79 20.75 -11.48
CA GLN A 200 -8.14 20.47 -10.20
C GLN A 200 -9.03 19.52 -9.38
N CYS A 201 -8.52 18.33 -9.04
CA CYS A 201 -9.26 17.40 -8.22
C CYS A 201 -9.43 17.88 -6.77
N ALA A 202 -10.48 17.41 -6.11
CA ALA A 202 -10.81 17.78 -4.73
C ALA A 202 -9.69 17.48 -3.73
N ASP A 203 -8.86 16.45 -3.99
CA ASP A 203 -7.76 16.06 -3.12
C ASP A 203 -6.58 17.04 -3.16
N CYS A 204 -6.43 17.77 -4.26
CA CYS A 204 -5.38 18.77 -4.49
C CYS A 204 -5.77 20.18 -4.07
N ILE A 205 -7.03 20.41 -3.67
CA ILE A 205 -7.45 21.70 -3.16
C ILE A 205 -6.74 21.95 -1.82
N PRO A 206 -5.90 22.99 -1.71
CA PRO A 206 -5.24 23.31 -0.45
C PRO A 206 -6.28 23.70 0.60
N LEU A 207 -6.27 22.97 1.73
CA LEU A 207 -7.15 23.18 2.90
C LEU A 207 -6.54 24.11 3.94
#